data_AF-A0AAW0ACC5-F1
#
_entry.id   AF-A0AAW0ACC5-F1
#
_cell.length_a   1.000
_cell.length_b   1.000
_cell.length_c   1.000
_cell.angle_alpha   90.00
_cell.angle_beta   90.00
_cell.angle_gamma   90.00
#
_symmetry.space_group_name_H-M   'P 1'
#
loop_
_entity.id
_entity.type
_entity.pdbx_description
1 polymer ?
#
loop_
_entity_poly.entity_id
_entity_poly.type
_entity_poly.pdbx_seq_one_letter_code
_entity_poly.pdbx_strand_id
1 'polypeptide(L)'
;MLFARIIVFLSALLLTAALPLQPRASALNVAKCTNKSVKLIQHDCNVALLGLGGGIAGAIQFLRVNAQSTTAVSGTCRVTATAVDGGTTIDISKGRLEGHGSPNGGFENLLTACGPSPGSMVIGGGAKPQGNIQIAISAA
;
A
#
# COMPACT_ATOMS: atom_id res chain seq x y z
N MET A 1 57.82 40.51 38.31
CA MET A 1 56.44 40.83 37.87
C MET A 1 56.11 39.91 36.71
N LEU A 2 55.26 38.92 36.97
CA LEU A 2 55.03 37.72 36.17
C LEU A 2 53.70 37.90 35.42
N PHE A 3 53.72 38.01 34.09
CA PHE A 3 52.49 38.06 33.28
C PHE A 3 52.27 36.71 32.60
N ALA A 4 51.40 35.90 33.20
CA ALA A 4 50.92 34.64 32.66
C ALA A 4 49.97 34.92 31.47
N ARG A 5 50.32 34.43 30.28
CA ARG A 5 49.45 34.43 29.10
C ARG A 5 48.58 33.19 29.14
N ILE A 6 47.32 33.35 29.53
CA ILE A 6 46.32 32.29 29.55
C ILE A 6 45.82 32.07 28.12
N ILE A 7 46.12 30.89 27.58
CA ILE A 7 45.59 30.39 26.31
C ILE A 7 44.18 29.86 26.60
N VAL A 8 43.15 30.42 25.95
CA VAL A 8 41.77 29.90 25.98
C VAL A 8 41.48 29.25 24.63
N PHE A 9 41.59 27.93 24.55
CA PHE A 9 41.06 27.14 23.43
C PHE A 9 39.57 26.89 23.68
N LEU A 10 38.72 27.57 22.92
CA LEU A 10 37.27 27.35 22.92
C LEU A 10 36.93 26.19 21.97
N SER A 11 36.84 24.98 22.50
CA SER A 11 36.39 23.82 21.73
C SER A 11 34.87 23.88 21.52
N ALA A 12 34.45 24.17 20.28
CA ALA A 12 33.05 24.07 19.87
C ALA A 12 32.67 22.58 19.69
N LEU A 13 31.89 22.03 20.63
CA LEU A 13 31.33 20.69 20.54
C LEU A 13 30.07 20.74 19.64
N LEU A 14 30.20 20.32 18.39
CA LEU A 14 29.07 20.17 17.46
C LEU A 14 28.25 18.93 17.84
N LEU A 15 27.07 19.11 18.44
CA LEU A 15 26.07 18.06 18.61
C LEU A 15 25.44 17.73 17.25
N THR A 16 25.81 16.61 16.64
CA THR A 16 25.07 16.03 15.51
C THR A 16 23.84 15.30 16.05
N ALA A 17 22.71 16.00 16.17
CA ALA A 17 21.44 15.34 16.46
C ALA A 17 21.05 14.47 15.25
N ALA A 18 21.05 13.14 15.43
CA ALA A 18 20.51 12.23 14.44
C ALA A 18 18.99 12.48 14.32
N LEU A 19 18.54 12.99 13.17
CA LEU A 19 17.11 13.10 12.89
C LEU A 19 16.49 11.69 12.92
N PRO A 20 15.31 11.51 13.54
CA PRO A 20 14.63 10.23 13.51
C PRO A 20 14.29 9.88 12.07
N LEU A 21 14.62 8.64 11.66
CA LEU A 21 14.19 8.07 10.39
C LEU A 21 12.67 8.08 10.34
N GLN A 22 12.10 8.96 9.53
CA GLN A 22 10.66 8.95 9.27
C GLN A 22 10.29 7.63 8.57
N PRO A 23 9.17 6.99 8.93
CA PRO A 23 8.69 5.82 8.21
C PRO A 23 8.51 6.18 6.73
N ARG A 24 9.14 5.41 5.84
CA ARG A 24 9.12 5.67 4.40
C ARG A 24 7.72 5.41 3.87
N ALA A 25 7.12 6.42 3.23
CA ALA A 25 5.88 6.25 2.49
C ALA A 25 6.06 5.18 1.40
N SER A 26 5.07 4.30 1.28
CA SER A 26 5.08 3.25 0.26
C SER A 26 5.14 3.85 -1.15
N ALA A 27 5.85 3.18 -2.07
CA ALA A 27 5.86 3.58 -3.47
C ALA A 27 4.46 3.39 -4.08
N LEU A 28 3.84 4.49 -4.52
CA LEU A 28 2.48 4.48 -5.03
C LEU A 28 2.42 4.01 -6.47
N ASN A 29 1.41 3.21 -6.79
CA ASN A 29 1.08 2.70 -8.12
C ASN A 29 2.23 1.94 -8.80
N VAL A 30 3.15 1.38 -8.00
CA VAL A 30 4.23 0.50 -8.49
C VAL A 30 3.89 -0.94 -8.13
N ALA A 31 3.73 -1.78 -9.15
CA ALA A 31 3.45 -3.20 -8.95
C ALA A 31 4.68 -3.94 -8.42
N LYS A 32 4.50 -4.75 -7.39
CA LYS A 32 5.48 -5.71 -6.89
C LYS A 32 4.99 -7.13 -7.17
N CYS A 33 5.53 -7.75 -8.20
CA CYS A 33 5.22 -9.14 -8.54
C CYS A 33 6.12 -10.09 -7.75
N THR A 34 5.56 -11.10 -7.08
CA THR A 34 6.32 -11.95 -6.13
C THR A 34 6.64 -13.35 -6.68
N ASN A 35 5.69 -14.01 -7.35
CA ASN A 35 5.93 -15.36 -7.87
C ASN A 35 5.27 -15.57 -9.25
N LYS A 36 6.03 -15.36 -10.33
CA LYS A 36 5.54 -15.49 -11.72
C LYS A 36 5.25 -16.94 -12.14
N SER A 37 5.74 -17.92 -11.39
CA SER A 37 5.53 -19.35 -11.67
C SER A 37 4.14 -19.82 -11.21
N VAL A 38 3.54 -19.15 -10.23
CA VAL A 38 2.16 -19.41 -9.81
C VAL A 38 1.22 -18.76 -10.81
N LYS A 39 0.42 -19.59 -11.49
CA LYS A 39 -0.62 -19.13 -12.41
C LYS A 39 -1.96 -19.08 -11.68
N LEU A 40 -2.52 -17.88 -11.63
CA LEU A 40 -3.88 -17.63 -11.17
C LEU A 40 -4.79 -17.56 -12.41
N ILE A 41 -6.09 -17.71 -12.21
CA ILE A 41 -7.08 -17.47 -13.25
C ILE A 41 -7.59 -16.03 -13.09
N GLN A 42 -7.53 -15.24 -14.17
CA GLN A 42 -7.94 -13.83 -14.11
C GLN A 42 -9.43 -13.67 -13.76
N HIS A 43 -10.29 -14.55 -14.28
CA HIS A 43 -11.71 -14.58 -13.92
C HIS A 43 -11.90 -14.74 -12.40
N ASP A 44 -11.20 -15.70 -11.80
CA ASP A 44 -11.21 -15.94 -10.35
C ASP A 44 -10.76 -14.70 -9.58
N CYS A 45 -9.68 -14.04 -10.01
CA CYS A 45 -9.23 -12.81 -9.36
C CYS A 45 -10.26 -11.68 -9.45
N ASN A 46 -10.94 -11.53 -10.59
CA ASN A 46 -11.99 -10.52 -10.75
C ASN A 46 -13.18 -10.81 -9.82
N VAL A 47 -13.62 -12.08 -9.74
CA VAL A 47 -14.71 -12.47 -8.82
C VAL A 47 -14.29 -12.27 -7.36
N ALA A 48 -13.05 -12.62 -7.01
CA ALA A 48 -12.50 -12.39 -5.69
C ALA A 48 -12.44 -10.89 -5.34
N LEU A 49 -12.01 -10.02 -6.26
CA LEU A 49 -12.06 -8.57 -6.07
C LEU A 49 -13.48 -8.10 -5.75
N LEU A 50 -14.46 -8.57 -6.53
CA LEU A 50 -15.86 -8.21 -6.35
C LEU A 50 -16.46 -8.75 -5.04
N GLY A 51 -15.82 -9.74 -4.40
CA GLY A 51 -16.23 -10.30 -3.12
C GLY A 51 -15.72 -9.54 -1.88
N LEU A 52 -14.83 -8.55 -2.05
CA LEU A 52 -14.27 -7.80 -0.92
C LEU A 52 -15.38 -7.10 -0.10
N GLY A 53 -15.18 -6.99 1.22
CA GLY A 53 -16.10 -6.27 2.10
C GLY A 53 -17.51 -6.85 2.20
N GLY A 54 -17.72 -8.12 1.84
CA GLY A 54 -19.06 -8.74 1.75
C GLY A 54 -19.73 -8.57 0.39
N GLY A 55 -19.02 -8.02 -0.59
CA GLY A 55 -19.48 -7.83 -1.96
C GLY A 55 -19.45 -6.35 -2.36
N ILE A 56 -18.74 -6.05 -3.44
CA ILE A 56 -18.76 -4.76 -4.15
C ILE A 56 -19.34 -4.86 -5.56
N ALA A 57 -19.94 -6.01 -5.91
CA ALA A 57 -20.65 -6.19 -7.17
C ALA A 57 -21.87 -5.27 -7.26
N GLY A 58 -22.15 -4.72 -8.45
CA GLY A 58 -23.29 -3.84 -8.70
C GLY A 58 -23.00 -2.34 -8.46
N ALA A 59 -24.01 -1.59 -8.00
CA ALA A 59 -23.97 -0.12 -7.89
C ALA A 59 -23.17 0.42 -6.69
N ILE A 60 -22.46 -0.44 -5.94
CA ILE A 60 -21.64 -0.01 -4.81
C ILE A 60 -20.46 0.81 -5.33
N GLN A 61 -20.50 2.12 -5.06
CA GLN A 61 -19.48 3.06 -5.50
C GLN A 61 -18.22 3.05 -4.61
N PHE A 62 -18.29 2.45 -3.41
CA PHE A 62 -17.22 2.45 -2.41
C PHE A 62 -17.10 1.13 -1.65
N LEU A 63 -15.86 0.65 -1.48
CA LEU A 63 -15.51 -0.36 -0.49
C LEU A 63 -15.28 0.35 0.85
N ARG A 64 -16.19 0.14 1.81
CA ARG A 64 -16.10 0.68 3.17
C ARG A 64 -16.06 -0.46 4.19
N VAL A 65 -14.93 -0.63 4.84
CA VAL A 65 -14.74 -1.69 5.84
C VAL A 65 -14.19 -1.06 7.11
N ASN A 66 -14.88 -1.25 8.24
CA ASN A 66 -14.42 -0.82 9.56
C ASN A 66 -13.38 -1.80 10.13
N ALA A 67 -12.39 -2.13 9.32
CA ALA A 67 -11.26 -2.98 9.67
C ALA A 67 -10.07 -2.60 8.78
N GLN A 68 -8.85 -2.89 9.25
CA GLN A 68 -7.64 -2.58 8.51
C GLN A 68 -7.50 -3.40 7.22
N SER A 69 -8.11 -4.59 7.15
CA SER A 69 -8.00 -5.48 6.00
C SER A 69 -9.32 -6.14 5.67
N THR A 70 -9.53 -6.42 4.40
CA THR A 70 -10.59 -7.30 3.90
C THR A 70 -10.02 -8.20 2.82
N THR A 71 -10.49 -9.44 2.79
CA THR A 71 -10.01 -10.47 1.89
C THR A 71 -11.21 -11.21 1.32
N ALA A 72 -11.11 -11.57 0.05
CA ALA A 72 -12.06 -12.43 -0.62
C ALA A 72 -11.31 -13.43 -1.50
N VAL A 73 -11.93 -14.58 -1.70
CA VAL A 73 -11.36 -15.73 -2.41
C VAL A 73 -12.38 -16.20 -3.42
N SER A 74 -11.90 -16.51 -4.62
CA SER A 74 -12.68 -17.22 -5.64
C SER A 74 -11.72 -18.13 -6.40
N GLY A 75 -12.10 -19.40 -6.60
CA GLY A 75 -11.29 -20.40 -7.30
C GLY A 75 -9.82 -20.40 -6.86
N THR A 76 -8.94 -20.07 -7.81
CA THR A 76 -7.48 -20.04 -7.64
C THR A 76 -6.93 -18.76 -6.99
N CYS A 77 -7.75 -17.72 -6.80
CA CYS A 77 -7.28 -16.39 -6.49
C CYS A 77 -7.82 -15.84 -5.16
N ARG A 78 -6.91 -15.31 -4.35
CA ARG A 78 -7.19 -14.55 -3.14
C ARG A 78 -6.81 -13.09 -3.38
N VAL A 79 -7.78 -12.19 -3.20
CA VAL A 79 -7.58 -10.74 -3.25
C VAL A 79 -7.67 -10.18 -1.84
N THR A 80 -6.72 -9.34 -1.46
CA THR A 80 -6.73 -8.64 -0.16
C THR A 80 -6.54 -7.16 -0.38
N ALA A 81 -7.37 -6.35 0.27
CA ALA A 81 -7.19 -4.90 0.40
C ALA A 81 -6.84 -4.58 1.85
N THR A 82 -5.79 -3.81 2.06
CA THR A 82 -5.26 -3.48 3.39
C THR A 82 -4.97 -1.99 3.49
N ALA A 83 -5.44 -1.34 4.55
CA ALA A 83 -5.06 0.01 4.93
C ALA A 83 -3.61 0.02 5.43
N VAL A 84 -2.79 0.87 4.80
CA VAL A 84 -1.35 1.05 5.07
C VAL A 84 -1.03 2.53 5.28
N ASP A 85 0.23 2.82 5.62
CA ASP A 85 0.75 4.19 5.78
C ASP A 85 -0.06 5.04 6.80
N GLY A 86 -0.42 4.42 7.93
CA GLY A 86 -1.18 5.06 9.02
C GLY A 86 -2.71 4.87 8.96
N GLY A 87 -3.20 4.21 7.91
CA GLY A 87 -4.62 3.87 7.77
C GLY A 87 -5.04 2.72 8.67
N THR A 88 -6.22 2.83 9.28
CA THR A 88 -6.81 1.83 10.18
C THR A 88 -8.10 1.23 9.64
N THR A 89 -8.80 1.92 8.73
CA THR A 89 -10.01 1.43 8.06
C THR A 89 -9.97 1.75 6.57
N ILE A 90 -10.76 1.01 5.79
CA ILE A 90 -10.82 1.11 4.33
C ILE A 90 -12.04 1.96 3.94
N ASP A 91 -11.81 2.99 3.13
CA ASP A 91 -12.84 3.80 2.48
C ASP A 91 -12.33 4.27 1.12
N ILE A 92 -12.50 3.42 0.11
CA ILE A 92 -11.97 3.64 -1.24
C ILE A 92 -13.08 3.46 -2.27
N SER A 93 -13.11 4.31 -3.30
CA SER A 93 -14.07 4.16 -4.39
C SER A 93 -13.75 2.93 -5.24
N LYS A 94 -14.80 2.28 -5.76
CA LYS A 94 -14.67 1.10 -6.62
C LYS A 94 -13.80 1.39 -7.85
N GLY A 95 -14.05 2.52 -8.52
CA GLY A 95 -13.28 2.91 -9.70
C GLY A 95 -11.79 3.12 -9.44
N ARG A 96 -11.39 3.58 -8.24
CA ARG A 96 -9.97 3.69 -7.86
C ARG A 96 -9.37 2.32 -7.54
N LEU A 97 -10.14 1.48 -6.84
CA LEU A 97 -9.72 0.13 -6.47
C LEU A 97 -9.48 -0.76 -7.70
N GLU A 98 -10.46 -0.80 -8.61
CA GLU A 98 -10.40 -1.54 -9.89
C GLU A 98 -9.36 -0.91 -10.81
N GLY A 99 -9.43 0.41 -10.99
CA GLY A 99 -8.40 1.16 -11.68
C GLY A 99 -8.56 1.33 -13.18
N HIS A 100 -9.61 0.79 -13.83
CA HIS A 100 -10.04 0.99 -15.23
C HIS A 100 -9.16 1.93 -16.11
N GLY A 101 -7.96 1.50 -16.48
CA GLY A 101 -6.99 2.27 -17.29
C GLY A 101 -6.43 3.56 -16.67
N SER A 102 -6.75 3.86 -15.41
CA SER A 102 -6.26 4.99 -14.64
C SER A 102 -4.85 4.73 -14.08
N PRO A 103 -3.91 5.68 -14.18
CA PRO A 103 -2.58 5.55 -13.56
C PRO A 103 -2.63 5.53 -12.02
N ASN A 104 -3.76 5.91 -11.42
CA ASN A 104 -3.99 5.89 -9.97
C ASN A 104 -4.82 4.68 -9.52
N GLY A 105 -5.04 3.74 -10.43
CA GLY A 105 -5.74 2.48 -10.19
C GLY A 105 -4.86 1.41 -9.55
N GLY A 106 -5.48 0.48 -8.82
CA GLY A 106 -4.74 -0.62 -8.19
C GLY A 106 -4.80 -1.95 -8.93
N PHE A 107 -5.98 -2.55 -8.94
CA PHE A 107 -6.14 -3.96 -9.28
C PHE A 107 -5.83 -4.28 -10.75
N GLU A 108 -6.38 -3.54 -11.70
CA GLU A 108 -6.09 -3.74 -13.11
C GLU A 108 -4.64 -3.40 -13.48
N ASN A 109 -4.06 -2.37 -12.85
CA ASN A 109 -2.66 -2.02 -13.07
C ASN A 109 -1.73 -3.11 -12.53
N LEU A 110 -2.09 -3.72 -11.40
CA LEU A 110 -1.39 -4.88 -10.85
C LEU A 110 -1.47 -6.08 -11.81
N LEU A 111 -2.66 -6.41 -12.32
CA LEU A 111 -2.83 -7.49 -13.31
C LEU A 111 -2.10 -7.20 -14.63
N THR A 112 -2.07 -5.93 -15.06
CA THR A 112 -1.35 -5.52 -16.28
C THR A 112 0.15 -5.70 -16.12
N ALA A 113 0.69 -5.33 -14.95
CA ALA A 113 2.13 -5.41 -14.69
C ALA A 113 2.61 -6.84 -14.37
N CYS A 114 1.82 -7.60 -13.60
CA CYS A 114 2.23 -8.92 -13.12
C CYS A 114 1.63 -10.09 -13.90
N GLY A 115 0.62 -9.84 -14.74
CA GLY A 115 -0.26 -10.89 -15.24
C GLY A 115 -1.11 -11.49 -14.11
N PRO A 116 -1.84 -12.59 -14.36
CA PRO A 116 -2.54 -13.34 -13.33
C PRO A 116 -1.55 -14.18 -12.50
N SER A 117 -0.73 -13.49 -11.71
CA SER A 117 0.29 -14.08 -10.83
C SER A 117 0.40 -13.27 -9.54
N PRO A 118 0.79 -13.89 -8.41
CA PRO A 118 0.89 -13.20 -7.14
C PRO A 118 1.70 -11.90 -7.17
N GLY A 119 1.17 -10.88 -6.50
CA GLY A 119 1.78 -9.56 -6.42
C GLY A 119 0.93 -8.57 -5.63
N SER A 120 1.44 -7.35 -5.48
CA SER A 120 0.77 -6.28 -4.76
C SER A 120 1.06 -4.91 -5.35
N MET A 121 0.19 -3.94 -5.06
CA MET A 121 0.37 -2.53 -5.42
C MET A 121 -0.24 -1.65 -4.33
N VAL A 122 0.40 -0.52 -4.04
CA VAL A 122 -0.16 0.49 -3.12
C VAL A 122 -0.82 1.60 -3.93
N ILE A 123 -2.08 1.86 -3.63
CA ILE A 123 -2.93 2.89 -4.23
C ILE A 123 -2.94 4.10 -3.30
N GLY A 124 -2.71 5.29 -3.85
CA GLY A 124 -2.77 6.54 -3.08
C GLY A 124 -4.18 6.82 -2.51
N GLY A 125 -4.25 7.07 -1.21
CA GLY A 125 -5.48 7.34 -0.47
C GLY A 125 -6.33 6.09 -0.22
N GLY A 126 -7.58 6.30 0.21
CA GLY A 126 -8.56 5.23 0.38
C GLY A 126 -8.54 4.55 1.75
N ALA A 127 -7.72 5.02 2.68
CA ALA A 127 -7.74 4.60 4.07
C ALA A 127 -8.02 5.78 5.02
N LYS A 128 -8.73 5.51 6.11
CA LYS A 128 -9.01 6.47 7.20
C LYS A 128 -8.20 6.11 8.45
N PRO A 129 -7.86 7.08 9.33
CA PRO A 129 -8.11 8.53 9.19
C PRO A 129 -7.26 9.19 8.09
N GLN A 130 -6.12 8.59 7.76
CA GLN A 130 -5.25 8.95 6.65
C GLN A 130 -4.46 7.71 6.26
N GLY A 131 -4.07 7.57 4.99
CA GLY A 131 -3.25 6.44 4.54
C GLY A 131 -3.64 5.97 3.16
N ASN A 132 -3.02 4.87 2.76
CA ASN A 132 -3.14 4.29 1.43
C ASN A 132 -3.77 2.90 1.49
N ILE A 133 -4.16 2.37 0.33
CA ILE A 133 -4.65 1.00 0.22
C ILE A 133 -3.63 0.15 -0.52
N GLN A 134 -3.09 -0.88 0.12
CA GLN A 134 -2.41 -1.95 -0.59
C GLN A 134 -3.44 -2.97 -1.08
N ILE A 135 -3.47 -3.20 -2.38
CA ILE A 135 -4.16 -4.34 -2.98
C ILE A 135 -3.16 -5.44 -3.32
N ALA A 136 -3.49 -6.68 -2.98
CA ALA A 136 -2.65 -7.84 -3.25
C ALA A 136 -3.47 -8.99 -3.85
N ILE A 137 -2.86 -9.72 -4.78
CA ILE A 137 -3.36 -10.97 -5.33
C ILE A 137 -2.39 -12.10 -4.97
N SER A 138 -2.94 -13.26 -4.61
CA SER A 138 -2.17 -14.45 -4.21
C SER A 138 -2.95 -15.72 -4.54
N ALA A 139 -2.31 -16.88 -4.43
CA ALA A 139 -3.02 -18.15 -4.51
C ALA A 139 -4.01 -18.28 -3.34
N ALA A 140 -5.18 -18.87 -3.62
CA ALA A 140 -6.22 -19.14 -2.63
C ALA A 140 -5.75 -20.03 -1.47
#